data_AF-A0A7R9HG06-F1
#
_entry.id   AF-A0A7R9HG06-F1
#
_cell.length_a   1.000
_cell.length_b   1.000
_cell.length_c   1.000
_cell.angle_alpha   90.00
_cell.angle_beta   90.00
_cell.angle_gamma   90.00
#
_symmetry.space_group_name_H-M   'P 1'
#
loop_
_entity.id
_entity.type
_entity.pdbx_description
1 polymer ?
#
loop_
_entity_poly.entity_id
_entity_poly.type
_entity_poly.pdbx_seq_one_letter_code
_entity_poly.pdbx_strand_id
1 'polypeptide(L)'
;RKKILHEICGRFVPSQLIAIMGPSGAGKSTLLDILSGYRLVTMAIKSLTNGRISGVTGVVGVDGVERDLDEFRRLSCYITQDDRLEPLLTVQENMRVAADLKLGVHVTSQEKLAIVSISIELLITTVSFK
;
A
#
# COMPACT_ATOMS: atom_id res chain seq x y z
N ARG A 1 -9.07 21.26 -14.54
CA ARG A 1 -8.59 20.08 -13.78
C ARG A 1 -8.45 18.90 -14.74
N LYS A 2 -7.35 18.14 -14.69
CA LYS A 2 -7.08 17.02 -15.60
C LYS A 2 -7.65 15.72 -15.00
N LYS A 3 -8.48 15.00 -15.77
CA LYS A 3 -8.89 13.63 -15.43
C LYS A 3 -7.66 12.73 -15.59
N ILE A 4 -7.28 12.00 -14.54
CA ILE A 4 -6.07 11.16 -14.54
C ILE A 4 -6.40 9.75 -15.02
N LEU A 5 -7.53 9.20 -14.56
CA LEU A 5 -8.00 7.86 -14.90
C LEU A 5 -9.34 7.94 -15.61
N HIS A 6 -9.52 7.09 -16.62
CA HIS A 6 -10.70 7.08 -17.49
C HIS A 6 -11.32 5.67 -17.47
N GLU A 7 -12.48 5.53 -16.83
CA GLU A 7 -13.38 4.35 -16.92
C GLU A 7 -12.64 3.01 -16.86
N ILE A 8 -11.91 2.81 -15.78
CA ILE A 8 -11.11 1.61 -15.58
C ILE A 8 -11.98 0.52 -14.94
N CYS A 9 -11.96 -0.65 -15.54
CA CYS A 9 -12.60 -1.86 -15.02
C CYS A 9 -11.56 -2.99 -14.98
N GLY A 10 -11.60 -3.83 -13.95
CA GLY A 10 -10.67 -4.95 -13.82
C GLY A 10 -10.99 -5.83 -12.62
N ARG A 11 -10.39 -7.02 -12.61
CA ARG A 11 -10.47 -7.97 -11.50
C ARG A 11 -9.07 -8.54 -11.25
N PHE A 12 -8.69 -8.61 -9.98
CA PHE A 12 -7.48 -9.26 -9.52
C PHE A 12 -7.87 -10.62 -8.95
N VAL A 13 -7.24 -11.69 -9.44
CA VAL A 13 -7.53 -13.06 -8.98
C VAL A 13 -6.52 -13.43 -7.89
N PRO A 14 -6.95 -14.11 -6.81
CA PRO A 14 -6.03 -14.61 -5.80
C PRO A 14 -4.91 -15.49 -6.39
N SER A 15 -3.78 -15.54 -5.69
CA SER A 15 -2.62 -16.39 -6.06
C SER A 15 -1.97 -16.05 -7.41
N GLN A 16 -2.13 -14.81 -7.90
CA GLN A 16 -1.48 -14.34 -9.13
C GLN A 16 -0.63 -13.11 -8.85
N LEU A 17 0.55 -13.06 -9.48
CA LEU A 17 1.35 -11.84 -9.57
C LEU A 17 0.81 -10.98 -10.72
N ILE A 18 0.39 -9.76 -10.40
CA ILE A 18 -0.22 -8.85 -11.37
C ILE A 18 0.67 -7.62 -11.56
N ALA A 19 0.96 -7.30 -12.81
CA ALA A 19 1.79 -6.16 -13.18
C ALA A 19 0.94 -5.09 -13.89
N ILE A 20 1.01 -3.84 -13.43
CA ILE A 20 0.40 -2.68 -14.09
C ILE A 20 1.49 -1.97 -14.89
N MET A 21 1.41 -2.05 -16.23
CA MET A 21 2.41 -1.51 -17.14
C MET A 21 1.85 -0.35 -17.96
N GLY A 22 2.74 0.55 -18.41
CA GLY A 22 2.37 1.70 -19.24
C GLY A 22 3.37 2.86 -19.14
N PRO A 23 3.28 3.87 -20.02
CA PRO A 23 4.23 4.98 -20.08
C PRO A 23 4.21 5.83 -18.80
N SER A 24 5.26 6.61 -18.59
CA SER A 24 5.33 7.56 -17.47
C SER A 24 4.16 8.55 -17.54
N GLY A 25 3.54 8.84 -16.40
CA GLY A 25 2.36 9.73 -16.34
C GLY A 25 1.02 9.12 -16.74
N ALA A 26 0.97 7.83 -17.11
CA ALA A 26 -0.30 7.14 -17.43
C ALA A 26 -1.26 6.94 -16.24
N GLY A 27 -0.85 7.29 -15.02
CA GLY A 27 -1.68 7.15 -13.82
C GLY A 27 -1.55 5.81 -13.08
N LYS A 28 -0.52 4.99 -13.38
CA LYS A 28 -0.28 3.69 -12.71
C LYS A 28 -0.21 3.81 -11.19
N SER A 29 0.65 4.69 -10.67
CA SER A 29 0.76 4.94 -9.23
C SER A 29 -0.55 5.48 -8.65
N THR A 30 -1.29 6.29 -9.42
CA THR A 30 -2.63 6.78 -9.01
C THR A 30 -3.66 5.65 -8.92
N LEU A 31 -3.63 4.69 -9.85
CA LEU A 31 -4.49 3.51 -9.77
C LEU A 31 -4.14 2.64 -8.56
N LEU A 32 -2.84 2.42 -8.31
CA LEU A 32 -2.38 1.69 -7.12
C LEU A 32 -2.74 2.39 -5.81
N ASP A 33 -2.63 3.72 -5.73
CA ASP A 33 -3.04 4.51 -4.56
C ASP A 33 -4.54 4.36 -4.25
N ILE A 34 -5.37 4.26 -5.30
CA ILE A 34 -6.82 4.04 -5.16
C ILE A 34 -7.07 2.61 -4.69
N LEU A 35 -6.42 1.63 -5.33
CA LEU A 35 -6.57 0.21 -4.96
C LEU A 35 -6.01 -0.11 -3.57
N SER A 36 -5.01 0.61 -3.07
CA SER A 36 -4.50 0.43 -1.71
C SER A 36 -5.34 1.14 -0.65
N GLY A 37 -6.18 2.10 -1.04
CA GLY A 37 -6.87 2.98 -0.12
C GLY A 37 -5.95 3.99 0.57
N TYR A 38 -4.71 4.17 0.09
CA TYR A 38 -3.74 5.13 0.62
C TYR A 38 -4.16 6.57 0.36
N ARG A 39 -4.69 6.87 -0.84
CA ARG A 39 -5.20 8.22 -1.14
C ARG A 39 -6.68 8.35 -0.78
N LEU A 40 -6.91 8.94 0.39
CA LEU A 40 -8.19 9.39 0.94
C LEU A 40 -8.77 10.64 0.23
N VAL A 41 -8.52 10.85 -1.07
CA VAL A 41 -9.28 11.87 -1.81
C VAL A 41 -10.58 11.22 -2.25
N THR A 42 -11.49 11.12 -1.28
CA THR A 42 -12.92 11.12 -1.58
C THR A 42 -13.41 9.86 -2.28
N MET A 43 -13.44 8.73 -1.55
CA MET A 43 -14.36 7.64 -1.89
C MET A 43 -15.78 7.90 -1.35
N ALA A 44 -15.96 8.88 -0.44
CA ALA A 44 -17.26 9.20 0.15
C ALA A 44 -17.44 10.67 0.56
N ILE A 45 -16.77 11.61 -0.10
CA ILE A 45 -17.22 13.01 -0.02
C ILE A 45 -17.80 13.36 -1.39
N LYS A 46 -19.12 13.31 -1.50
CA LYS A 46 -19.81 14.43 -2.14
C LYS A 46 -19.37 15.70 -1.39
N SER A 47 -18.11 16.13 -1.54
CA SER A 47 -17.67 17.45 -1.14
C SER A 47 -18.23 18.27 -2.27
N LEU A 48 -19.51 18.60 -2.11
CA LEU A 48 -20.20 19.63 -2.84
C LEU A 48 -19.58 20.96 -2.42
N THR A 49 -18.28 21.13 -2.67
CA THR A 49 -17.68 22.45 -2.76
C THR A 49 -18.04 22.95 -4.15
N ASN A 50 -19.17 23.66 -4.21
CA ASN A 50 -19.64 24.42 -5.38
C ASN A 50 -20.25 23.57 -6.52
N GLY A 51 -20.94 22.47 -6.18
CA GLY A 51 -21.70 21.66 -7.16
C GLY A 51 -20.87 20.81 -8.11
N ARG A 52 -19.58 20.57 -7.81
CA ARG A 52 -18.67 19.80 -8.66
C ARG A 52 -18.04 18.63 -7.90
N ILE A 53 -18.18 17.42 -8.44
CA ILE A 53 -17.62 16.19 -7.87
C ILE A 53 -16.09 16.27 -7.95
N SER A 54 -15.42 16.26 -6.79
CA SER A 54 -13.97 16.25 -6.67
C SER A 54 -13.54 14.99 -5.91
N GLY A 55 -13.22 13.93 -6.64
CA GLY A 55 -12.86 12.66 -6.04
C GLY A 55 -12.74 11.53 -7.05
N VAL A 56 -12.58 10.33 -6.54
CA VAL A 56 -12.63 9.11 -7.34
C VAL A 56 -14.07 8.59 -7.27
N THR A 57 -14.65 8.26 -8.42
CA THR A 57 -16.00 7.71 -8.53
C THR A 57 -15.91 6.26 -8.99
N GLY A 58 -16.70 5.37 -8.39
CA GLY A 58 -16.72 3.96 -8.71
C GLY A 58 -16.79 3.11 -7.46
N VAL A 59 -16.81 1.79 -7.65
CA VAL A 59 -16.83 0.80 -6.56
C VAL A 59 -15.56 -0.02 -6.64
N VAL A 60 -14.91 -0.21 -5.50
CA VAL A 60 -13.79 -1.15 -5.35
C VAL A 60 -14.19 -2.18 -4.31
N GLY A 61 -14.29 -3.43 -4.72
CA GLY A 61 -14.70 -4.53 -3.85
C GLY A 61 -13.62 -5.58 -3.67
N VAL A 62 -13.77 -6.35 -2.61
CA VAL A 62 -13.01 -7.57 -2.31
C VAL A 62 -14.03 -8.70 -2.22
N ASP A 63 -13.79 -9.79 -2.93
CA ASP A 63 -14.67 -10.97 -2.96
C ASP A 63 -16.15 -10.67 -3.31
N GLY A 64 -16.36 -9.64 -4.15
CA GLY A 64 -17.70 -9.25 -4.63
C GLY A 64 -18.46 -8.31 -3.69
N VAL A 65 -17.89 -7.96 -2.53
CA VAL A 65 -18.47 -7.00 -1.58
C VAL A 65 -17.69 -5.69 -1.64
N GLU A 66 -18.37 -4.55 -1.50
CA GLU A 66 -17.70 -3.26 -1.35
C GLU A 66 -16.79 -3.30 -0.12
N ARG A 67 -15.52 -2.93 -0.29
CA ARG A 67 -14.52 -3.13 0.75
C ARG A 67 -14.71 -2.13 1.90
N ASP A 68 -14.52 -2.61 3.12
CA ASP A 68 -14.23 -1.75 4.26
C ASP A 68 -12.76 -1.30 4.18
N LEU A 69 -12.52 0.02 4.16
CA LEU A 69 -11.17 0.56 4.01
C LEU A 69 -10.28 0.29 5.23
N ASP A 70 -10.85 0.26 6.44
CA ASP A 70 -10.08 0.07 7.67
C ASP A 70 -9.73 -1.41 7.86
N GLU A 71 -10.64 -2.32 7.54
CA GLU A 71 -10.35 -3.75 7.47
C GLU A 71 -9.33 -4.06 6.37
N PHE A 72 -9.54 -3.53 5.17
CA PHE A 72 -8.64 -3.75 4.04
C PHE A 72 -7.21 -3.29 4.34
N ARG A 73 -7.04 -2.15 5.02
CA ARG A 73 -5.72 -1.65 5.44
C ARG A 73 -5.03 -2.53 6.47
N ARG A 74 -5.80 -3.24 7.32
CA ARG A 74 -5.23 -4.21 8.28
C ARG A 74 -4.77 -5.50 7.59
N LEU A 75 -5.40 -5.88 6.49
CA LEU A 75 -5.12 -7.12 5.75
C LEU A 75 -4.14 -6.95 4.57
N SER A 76 -3.86 -5.71 4.15
CA SER A 76 -3.03 -5.41 2.99
C SER A 76 -1.77 -4.62 3.35
N CYS A 77 -0.75 -4.72 2.51
CA CYS A 77 0.46 -3.93 2.60
C CYS A 77 0.62 -3.11 1.32
N TYR A 78 0.89 -1.81 1.45
CA TYR A 78 1.16 -0.91 0.34
C TYR A 78 2.52 -0.25 0.53
N ILE A 79 3.40 -0.43 -0.45
CA ILE A 79 4.73 0.18 -0.48
C ILE A 79 4.68 1.33 -1.50
N THR A 80 5.01 2.53 -1.04
CA THR A 80 5.03 3.73 -1.88
C THR A 80 6.26 3.75 -2.79
N GLN A 81 6.19 4.55 -3.85
CA GLN A 81 7.33 4.74 -4.76
C GLN A 81 8.51 5.45 -4.08
N ASP A 82 8.23 6.40 -3.20
CA ASP A 82 9.24 7.09 -2.40
C ASP A 82 9.36 6.43 -1.02
N ASP A 83 10.59 6.15 -0.61
CA ASP A 83 10.89 5.59 0.70
C ASP A 83 10.84 6.66 1.78
N ARG A 84 10.24 6.30 2.92
CA ARG A 84 10.15 7.15 4.13
C ARG A 84 10.88 6.50 5.30
N LEU A 85 12.16 6.25 5.11
CA LEU A 85 13.05 5.74 6.17
C LEU A 85 13.72 6.89 6.90
N GLU A 86 14.03 6.69 8.17
CA GLU A 86 14.78 7.69 8.95
C GLU A 86 16.27 7.57 8.59
N PRO A 87 16.87 8.59 7.95
CA PRO A 87 18.25 8.51 7.44
C PRO A 87 19.30 8.44 8.56
N LEU A 88 18.94 8.84 9.78
CA LEU A 88 19.82 8.82 10.94
C LEU A 88 19.86 7.45 11.66
N LEU A 89 19.02 6.50 11.25
CA LEU A 89 18.94 5.17 11.82
C LEU A 89 19.55 4.13 10.87
N THR A 90 20.24 3.14 11.42
CA THR A 90 20.68 1.97 10.66
C THR A 90 19.49 1.17 10.14
N VAL A 91 19.72 0.29 9.16
CA VAL A 91 18.68 -0.62 8.65
C VAL A 91 18.09 -1.47 9.78
N GLN A 92 18.94 -1.98 10.67
CA GLN A 92 18.49 -2.80 11.79
C GLN A 92 17.61 -2.01 12.77
N GLU A 93 17.94 -0.75 13.05
CA GLU A 93 17.15 0.12 13.93
C GLU A 93 15.81 0.49 13.29
N ASN A 94 15.80 0.91 12.02
CA ASN A 94 14.57 1.18 11.28
C ASN A 94 13.62 -0.04 11.31
N MET A 95 14.16 -1.25 11.08
CA MET A 95 13.36 -2.48 11.11
C MET A 95 12.87 -2.84 12.51
N ARG A 96 13.68 -2.64 13.56
CA ARG A 96 13.24 -2.85 14.95
C ARG A 96 12.08 -1.93 15.32
N VAL A 97 12.19 -0.63 15.02
CA VAL A 97 11.11 0.34 15.25
C VAL A 97 9.83 -0.08 14.50
N ALA A 98 9.96 -0.48 13.24
CA ALA A 98 8.83 -0.96 12.46
C ALA A 98 8.20 -2.24 13.05
N ALA A 99 9.02 -3.20 13.49
CA ALA A 99 8.57 -4.45 14.10
C ALA A 99 7.86 -4.20 15.44
N ASP A 100 8.39 -3.30 16.27
CA ASP A 100 7.78 -2.94 17.55
C ASP A 100 6.40 -2.32 17.38
N LEU A 101 6.23 -1.48 16.36
CA LEU A 101 4.95 -0.84 16.05
C LEU A 101 3.94 -1.79 15.38
N LYS A 102 4.41 -2.76 14.56
CA LYS A 102 3.53 -3.63 13.77
C LYS A 102 3.16 -4.96 14.43
N LEU A 103 4.06 -5.57 15.20
CA LEU A 103 3.87 -6.95 15.72
C LEU A 103 3.07 -7.00 17.03
N GLY A 104 2.62 -5.86 17.55
CA GLY A 104 1.80 -5.80 18.76
C GLY A 104 2.56 -6.18 20.03
N VAL A 105 1.83 -6.26 21.15
CA VAL A 105 2.38 -6.54 22.49
C VAL A 105 2.45 -8.03 22.85
N HIS A 106 1.77 -8.89 22.07
CA HIS A 106 1.72 -10.32 22.31
C HIS A 106 2.96 -11.07 21.81
N VAL A 107 3.76 -10.44 20.94
CA VAL A 107 5.01 -11.00 20.42
C VAL A 107 6.15 -10.57 21.33
N THR A 108 6.94 -11.52 21.81
CA THR A 108 8.06 -11.25 22.72
C THR A 108 9.18 -10.49 22.01
N SER A 109 10.00 -9.75 22.77
CA SER A 109 11.14 -9.02 22.19
C SER A 109 12.12 -9.94 21.45
N GLN A 110 12.29 -11.18 21.92
CA GLN A 110 13.13 -12.17 21.24
C GLN A 110 12.55 -12.58 19.88
N GLU A 111 11.25 -12.84 19.81
CA GLU A 111 10.57 -13.17 18.54
C GLU A 111 10.62 -11.99 17.56
N LYS A 112 10.41 -10.76 18.03
CA LYS A 112 10.55 -9.56 17.18
C LYS A 112 11.96 -9.43 16.61
N LEU A 113 12.99 -9.64 17.43
CA LEU A 113 14.40 -9.62 16.99
C LEU A 113 14.71 -10.73 15.99
N ALA A 114 14.16 -11.93 16.18
CA ALA A 114 14.29 -13.03 15.24
C ALA A 114 13.67 -12.67 13.88
N ILE A 115 12.45 -12.13 13.87
CA ILE A 115 11.75 -11.69 12.65
C ILE A 115 12.56 -10.62 11.91
N VAL A 116 13.10 -9.62 12.62
CA VAL A 116 13.94 -8.58 12.01
C VAL A 116 15.21 -9.18 11.41
N SER A 117 15.87 -10.09 12.11
CA SER A 117 17.11 -10.71 11.65
C SER A 117 16.89 -11.53 10.37
N ILE A 118 15.84 -12.36 10.36
CA ILE A 118 15.44 -13.16 9.18
C ILE A 118 15.09 -12.25 8.00
N SER A 119 14.37 -11.14 8.24
CA SER A 119 13.98 -10.20 7.20
C SER A 119 15.19 -9.52 6.54
N ILE A 120 16.19 -9.13 7.34
CA ILE A 120 17.44 -8.54 6.85
C ILE A 120 18.25 -9.57 6.05
N GLU A 121 18.37 -10.79 6.56
CA GLU A 121 19.10 -11.86 5.88
C GLU A 121 18.49 -12.18 4.51
N LEU A 122 17.17 -12.34 4.42
CA LEU A 122 16.45 -12.54 3.17
C LEU A 122 16.70 -11.41 2.16
N LEU A 123 16.74 -10.16 2.61
CA LEU A 123 17.03 -9.01 1.76
C LEU A 123 18.46 -9.06 1.21
N ILE A 124 19.45 -9.32 2.07
CA ILE A 124 20.86 -9.41 1.67
C ILE A 124 21.05 -10.54 0.65
N THR A 125 20.45 -11.70 0.90
CA THR A 125 20.51 -12.84 -0.01
C THR A 125 19.89 -12.48 -1.36
N THR A 126 18.70 -11.87 -1.37
CA THR A 126 18.00 -11.50 -2.62
C THR A 126 18.77 -10.46 -3.44
N VAL A 127 19.44 -9.52 -2.79
CA VAL A 127 20.26 -8.50 -3.48
C VAL A 127 21.58 -9.09 -3.98
N SER A 128 22.14 -10.08 -3.29
CA SER A 128 23.38 -10.75 -3.70
C SER A 128 23.20 -11.68 -4.92
N PHE A 129 21.97 -12.07 -5.24
CA PHE A 129 21.61 -12.81 -6.45
C PHE A 129 21.24 -11.91 -7.65
N LYS A 130 21.49 -10.61 -7.57
CA LYS A 130 21.21 -9.64 -8.63
C LYS A 130 22.47 -9.02 -9.23
#